data_AF-A0A381V4H3-F1
#
_entry.id   AF-A0A381V4H3-F1
#
_cell.length_a   1.000
_cell.length_b   1.000
_cell.length_c   1.000
_cell.angle_alpha   90.00
_cell.angle_beta   90.00
_cell.angle_gamma   90.00
#
_symmetry.space_group_name_H-M   'P 1'
#
loop_
_entity.id
_entity.type
_entity.pdbx_description
1 polymer ?
#
loop_
_entity_poly.entity_id
_entity_poly.type
_entity_poly.pdbx_seq_one_letter_code
_entity_poly.pdbx_strand_id
1 'polypeptide(L)' 'MPPVKFGKTSKQYDRMTKKTTLVYDYMKNKSNADLLEAYNKDGIKPKLKAKVRVEIERRNKLGLSRIIFHD' A
#
# COMPACT_ATOMS: atom_id res chain seq x y z
N MET A 1 8.07 3.73 11.12
CA MET A 1 7.45 2.44 10.72
C MET A 1 8.25 1.86 9.57
N PRO A 2 8.61 0.56 9.61
CA PRO A 2 9.28 -0.08 8.48
C PRO A 2 8.38 -0.09 7.22
N PRO A 3 8.95 -0.09 6.00
CA PRO A 3 8.17 -0.12 4.76
C PRO A 3 7.26 -1.34 4.69
N VAL A 4 5.94 -1.14 4.60
CA VAL A 4 4.96 -2.22 4.50
C VAL A 4 4.61 -2.48 3.04
N LYS A 5 4.68 -3.76 2.63
CA LYS A 5 4.21 -4.20 1.31
C LYS A 5 2.68 -4.23 1.26
N PHE A 6 2.13 -3.61 0.21
CA PHE A 6 0.73 -3.66 -0.17
C PHE A 6 0.45 -4.95 -0.96
N GLY A 7 1.25 -5.17 -1.99
CA GLY A 7 1.12 -6.30 -2.90
C GLY A 7 2.31 -7.26 -2.89
N LYS A 8 2.28 -8.20 -3.84
CA LYS A 8 3.40 -9.11 -4.11
C LYS A 8 4.54 -8.35 -4.77
N THR A 9 5.75 -8.84 -4.57
CA THR A 9 6.93 -8.36 -5.30
C THR A 9 6.92 -8.97 -6.70
N SER A 10 7.12 -8.14 -7.72
CA SER A 10 7.24 -8.61 -9.11
C SER A 10 8.70 -8.54 -9.57
N LYS A 11 9.04 -9.41 -10.51
CA LYS A 11 10.29 -9.35 -11.27
C LYS A 11 9.94 -8.84 -12.66
N GLN A 12 10.47 -7.70 -13.03
CA GLN A 12 10.28 -7.13 -14.36
C GLN A 12 11.55 -7.39 -15.17
N TYR A 13 11.42 -8.20 -16.23
CA TYR A 13 12.49 -8.46 -17.17
C TYR A 13 12.39 -7.48 -18.34
N ASP A 14 13.42 -6.67 -18.53
CA ASP A 14 13.55 -5.82 -19.69
C ASP A 14 14.27 -6.59 -20.81
N ARG A 15 13.59 -6.79 -21.94
CA ARG A 15 14.11 -7.56 -23.07
C ARG A 15 15.22 -6.83 -23.83
N MET A 16 15.22 -5.49 -23.82
CA MET A 16 16.22 -4.70 -24.53
C MET A 16 17.54 -4.69 -23.77
N THR A 17 17.49 -4.44 -22.47
CA THR A 17 18.70 -4.37 -21.62
C THR A 17 19.11 -5.72 -21.03
N LYS A 18 18.25 -6.75 -21.15
CA LYS A 18 18.38 -8.08 -20.52
C LYS A 18 18.49 -8.04 -19.00
N LYS A 19 18.15 -6.91 -18.36
CA LYS A 19 18.21 -6.74 -16.91
C LYS A 19 16.89 -7.16 -16.28
N THR A 20 16.98 -7.70 -15.06
CA THR A 20 15.81 -8.00 -14.24
C THR A 20 15.76 -7.04 -13.06
N THR A 21 14.70 -6.26 -12.97
CA THR A 21 14.45 -5.36 -11.85
C THR A 21 13.45 -5.98 -10.90
N LEU A 22 13.76 -5.94 -9.60
CA LEU A 22 12.85 -6.36 -8.55
C LEU A 22 11.99 -5.17 -8.12
N VAL A 23 10.69 -5.23 -8.38
CA VAL A 23 9.76 -4.14 -8.09
C VAL A 23 8.93 -4.47 -6.85
N TYR A 24 9.04 -3.60 -5.84
CA TYR A 24 8.32 -3.73 -4.58
C TYR A 24 7.09 -2.82 -4.56
N ASP A 25 5.92 -3.41 -4.34
CA ASP A 25 4.67 -2.67 -4.21
C ASP A 25 4.46 -2.21 -2.76
N TYR A 26 5.07 -1.08 -2.39
CA TYR A 26 4.98 -0.49 -1.05
C TYR A 26 3.72 0.36 -0.84
N MET A 27 3.13 0.29 0.35
CA MET A 27 1.93 1.06 0.70
C MET A 27 2.12 2.57 0.67
N LYS A 28 3.31 3.05 1.06
CA LYS A 28 3.62 4.49 1.06
C LYS A 28 3.54 5.12 -0.34
N ASN A 29 3.68 4.31 -1.41
CA ASN A 29 3.64 4.77 -2.79
C ASN A 29 2.21 4.75 -3.38
N LYS A 30 1.23 4.20 -2.65
CA LYS A 30 -0.17 4.17 -3.08
C LYS A 30 -0.88 5.48 -2.77
N SER A 31 -1.84 5.84 -3.61
CA SER A 31 -2.69 7.01 -3.36
C SER A 31 -3.59 6.77 -2.14
N ASN A 32 -4.13 7.82 -1.54
CA ASN A 32 -5.13 7.65 -0.48
C ASN A 32 -6.38 6.92 -1.01
N ALA A 33 -6.75 7.16 -2.27
CA ALA A 33 -7.90 6.53 -2.93
C ALA A 33 -7.70 5.00 -3.05
N ASP A 34 -6.54 4.55 -3.55
CA ASP A 34 -6.25 3.12 -3.72
C ASP A 34 -6.29 2.38 -2.38
N LEU A 35 -5.80 3.03 -1.31
CA LEU A 35 -5.82 2.48 0.04
C LEU A 35 -7.24 2.34 0.57
N LEU A 36 -8.09 3.35 0.37
CA LEU A 36 -9.49 3.34 0.80
C LEU A 36 -10.33 2.34 -0.01
N GLU A 37 -10.12 2.28 -1.32
CA GLU A 37 -10.76 1.28 -2.18
C GLU A 37 -10.42 -0.14 -1.70
N ALA A 38 -9.14 -0.41 -1.44
CA ALA A 38 -8.73 -1.69 -0.89
C ALA A 38 -9.38 -1.96 0.48
N TYR A 39 -9.42 -0.98 1.36
CA TYR A 39 -10.01 -1.10 2.70
C TYR A 39 -11.51 -1.46 2.65
N ASN A 40 -12.24 -0.86 1.70
CA ASN A 40 -13.69 -1.04 1.54
C ASN A 40 -14.06 -2.26 0.70
N LYS A 41 -13.11 -2.90 0.03
CA LYS A 41 -13.36 -4.07 -0.80
C LYS A 41 -13.88 -5.25 0.04
N ASP A 42 -15.01 -5.81 -0.38
CA ASP A 42 -15.56 -7.02 0.21
C ASP A 42 -14.58 -8.19 0.10
N GLY A 43 -14.40 -8.92 1.21
CA GLY A 43 -13.46 -10.03 1.30
C GLY A 43 -11.98 -9.63 1.35
N ILE A 44 -11.65 -8.37 1.65
CA ILE A 44 -10.26 -7.98 1.92
C ILE A 44 -9.67 -8.84 3.06
N LYS A 45 -8.43 -9.29 2.87
CA LYS A 45 -7.67 -10.01 3.90
C LYS A 45 -7.57 -9.12 5.15
N PRO A 46 -7.97 -9.56 6.35
CA PRO A 46 -7.93 -8.75 7.57
C PRO A 46 -6.57 -8.11 7.85
N LYS A 47 -5.48 -8.84 7.54
CA LYS A 47 -4.10 -8.33 7.65
C LYS A 47 -3.81 -7.16 6.71
N LEU A 48 -4.36 -7.15 5.50
CA LEU A 48 -4.20 -6.00 4.59
C LEU A 48 -5.01 -4.81 5.09
N LYS A 49 -6.24 -5.03 5.56
CA LYS A 49 -7.09 -3.98 6.15
C LYS A 49 -6.41 -3.28 7.32
N ALA A 50 -5.84 -4.07 8.24
CA ALA A 50 -5.06 -3.54 9.38
C ALA A 50 -3.85 -2.71 8.93
N LYS A 51 -3.10 -3.19 7.93
CA LYS A 51 -1.96 -2.43 7.38
C LYS A 51 -2.40 -1.09 6.76
N VAL A 52 -3.54 -1.07 6.07
CA VAL A 52 -4.08 0.16 5.48
C VAL A 52 -4.44 1.16 6.58
N ARG A 53 -5.11 0.70 7.64
CA ARG A 53 -5.44 1.54 8.80
C ARG A 53 -4.19 2.19 9.38
N VAL A 54 -3.13 1.41 9.62
CA VAL A 54 -1.86 1.92 10.18
C VAL A 54 -1.18 2.92 9.24
N GLU A 55 -1.21 2.69 7.92
CA GLU A 55 -0.63 3.64 6.97
C GLU A 55 -1.40 4.97 6.92
N ILE A 56 -2.74 4.94 6.98
CA ILE A 56 -3.56 6.15 7.06
C ILE A 56 -3.34 6.88 8.38
N GLU A 57 -3.25 6.19 9.51
CA GLU A 57 -2.88 6.78 10.80
C GLU A 57 -1.51 7.46 10.74
N ARG A 58 -0.53 6.84 10.07
CA ARG A 58 0.80 7.43 9.85
C ARG A 58 0.71 8.71 9.01
N ARG A 59 -0.09 8.71 7.92
CA ARG A 59 -0.29 9.89 7.07
C ARG A 59 -0.99 11.02 7.81
N ASN A 60 -1.98 10.71 8.65
CA ASN A 60 -2.66 11.68 9.51
C ASN A 60 -1.69 12.30 10.51
N LYS A 61 -0.84 11.51 11.18
CA LYS A 61 0.19 12.02 12.11
C LYS A 61 1.19 12.97 11.45
N LEU A 62 1.43 12.81 10.16
CA LEU A 62 2.30 13.69 9.38
C LEU A 62 1.57 14.89 8.75
N GLY A 63 0.26 15.02 8.94
CA GLY A 63 -0.56 16.07 8.31
C GLY A 63 -0.76 15.89 6.80
N LEU A 64 -0.46 14.71 6.25
CA LEU A 64 -0.61 14.40 4.82
C LEU A 64 -2.05 13.97 4.44
N SER A 65 -2.86 13.62 5.44
CA SER A 65 -4.27 13.26 5.27
C SER A 65 -5.07 13.60 6.52
N ARG A 66 -6.41 13.61 6.39
CA ARG A 66 -7.35 13.81 7.50
C ARG A 66 -8.49 12.79 7.42
N ILE A 67 -8.13 11.50 7.34
CA ILE A 67 -9.08 10.40 7.16
C ILE A 67 -9.28 9.70 8.50
N ILE A 68 -10.51 9.57 8.97
CA ILE A 68 -10.84 8.89 10.24
C ILE A 68 -11.68 7.66 9.92
N PHE A 69 -11.33 6.51 10.50
CA PHE A 69 -12.15 5.31 10.42
C PHE A 69 -13.16 5.32 11.56
N HIS A 70 -14.43 5.10 11.23
CA HIS A 70 -15.48 4.83 12.21
C HIS A 70 -15.68 3.32 12.27
N ASP A 71 -15.73 2.78 13.49
CA ASP A 71 -15.98 1.36 13.75
C ASP A 71 -17.49 1.08 13.85
#